data_AF-A0A959XBE6-F1
#
_entry.id   AF-A0A959XBE6-F1
#
_cell.length_a   1.000
_cell.length_b   1.000
_cell.length_c   1.000
_cell.angle_alpha   90.00
_cell.angle_beta   90.00
_cell.angle_gamma   90.00
#
_symmetry.space_group_name_H-M   'P 1'
#
loop_
_entity.id
_entity.type
_entity.pdbx_description
1 polymer ?
#
loop_
_entity_poly.entity_id
_entity_poly.type
_entity_poly.pdbx_seq_one_letter_code
_entity_poly.pdbx_strand_id
1 'polypeptide(L)'
;MSGYAEAVTAWLEHLRGGGTSGWDDFTAQAALTDRTSTDHRHHEQLPTATQLRLLQLLLPMTDRPDLLTDLVTNTPAPGRGLVDIPLTWASESPIGTPAHAPVDVPADEVLRQAVGVLAVLLHGAPPAATDVPTPAPTPLPWRKRFMAYGAPVTAGVVRQELIAQRHAETDFRSVRLILGCPLDMMMGELWQERINRGGIVKWRSLWHQCYRRGHLPRALDLAAIAADLHAQGQEVVVVVGRDSESAHVAAVRLLGRQPRIPVPPLNPAATDARRRINRLVSQTYGAAALTQRQAQINAALRLPDHQRLGAPNDLADWANDQAHRQVEAISDAGYPVVGDLSDLIPDHDESTPRRIAAARTLPVVLDAIIKTWKESPWPNA
;
A
#
# COMPACT_ATOMS: atom_id res chain seq x y z
N MET A 1 -28.95 -19.01 -26.93
CA MET A 1 -28.43 -18.42 -25.68
C MET A 1 -29.49 -18.61 -24.61
N SER A 2 -29.12 -18.83 -23.34
CA SER A 2 -30.10 -18.87 -22.26
C SER A 2 -30.58 -17.45 -21.94
N GLY A 3 -31.80 -17.30 -21.40
CA GLY A 3 -32.34 -15.98 -21.03
C GLY A 3 -31.46 -15.22 -20.03
N TYR A 4 -30.68 -15.93 -19.21
CA TYR A 4 -29.64 -15.36 -18.36
C TYR A 4 -28.51 -14.74 -19.20
N ALA A 5 -27.91 -15.50 -20.12
CA ALA A 5 -26.79 -15.03 -20.94
C ALA A 5 -27.17 -13.81 -21.80
N GLU A 6 -28.38 -13.82 -22.38
CA GLU A 6 -28.93 -12.68 -23.12
C GLU A 6 -29.07 -11.44 -22.23
N ALA A 7 -29.61 -11.59 -21.02
CA ALA A 7 -29.77 -10.49 -20.07
C ALA A 7 -28.42 -9.92 -19.61
N VAL A 8 -27.44 -10.77 -19.31
CA VAL A 8 -26.09 -10.34 -18.93
C VAL A 8 -25.41 -9.59 -20.08
N THR A 9 -25.53 -10.11 -21.30
CA THR A 9 -24.93 -9.49 -22.49
C THR A 9 -25.59 -8.16 -22.82
N ALA A 10 -26.93 -8.09 -22.75
CA ALA A 10 -27.68 -6.86 -22.96
C ALA A 10 -27.34 -5.80 -21.91
N TRP A 11 -27.16 -6.21 -20.64
CA TRP A 11 -26.74 -5.29 -19.60
C TRP A 11 -25.30 -4.82 -19.78
N LEU A 12 -24.40 -5.71 -20.21
CA LEU A 12 -23.02 -5.33 -20.53
C LEU A 12 -22.99 -4.29 -21.65
N GLU A 13 -23.75 -4.47 -22.73
CA GLU A 13 -23.84 -3.49 -23.81
C GLU A 13 -24.51 -2.17 -23.36
N HIS A 14 -25.48 -2.22 -22.45
CA HIS A 14 -26.04 -1.02 -21.81
C HIS A 14 -24.97 -0.23 -21.06
N LEU A 15 -24.16 -0.92 -20.24
CA LEU A 15 -23.05 -0.30 -19.50
C LEU A 15 -21.97 0.24 -20.47
N ARG A 16 -21.66 -0.51 -21.53
CA ARG A 16 -20.72 -0.13 -22.60
C ARG A 16 -21.16 1.16 -23.30
N GLY A 17 -22.46 1.33 -23.51
CA GLY A 17 -23.08 2.53 -24.07
C GLY A 17 -23.19 3.71 -23.10
N GLY A 18 -22.66 3.60 -21.87
CA GLY A 18 -22.72 4.64 -20.85
C GLY A 18 -23.96 4.58 -19.94
N GLY A 19 -24.74 3.50 -20.01
CA GLY A 19 -25.82 3.23 -19.09
C GLY A 19 -25.33 3.04 -17.65
N THR A 20 -26.15 3.46 -16.67
CA THR A 20 -25.80 3.43 -15.24
C THR A 20 -26.76 2.61 -14.38
N SER A 21 -27.78 2.02 -15.00
CA SER A 21 -28.81 1.22 -14.32
C SER A 21 -28.19 0.03 -13.59
N GLY A 22 -28.66 -0.23 -12.36
CA GLY A 22 -28.31 -1.44 -11.60
C GLY A 22 -28.89 -2.70 -12.26
N TRP A 23 -28.35 -3.86 -11.89
CA TRP A 23 -28.78 -5.17 -12.42
C TRP A 23 -30.27 -5.44 -12.19
N ASP A 24 -30.75 -5.21 -10.97
CA ASP A 24 -32.15 -5.48 -10.61
C ASP A 24 -33.11 -4.55 -11.36
N ASP A 25 -32.78 -3.25 -11.44
CA ASP A 25 -33.56 -2.27 -12.19
C ASP A 25 -33.58 -2.60 -13.69
N PHE A 26 -32.43 -2.98 -14.26
CA PHE A 26 -32.31 -3.35 -15.67
C PHE A 26 -33.15 -4.59 -15.99
N THR A 27 -33.04 -5.65 -15.19
CA THR A 27 -33.80 -6.89 -15.42
C THR A 27 -35.31 -6.72 -15.18
N ALA A 28 -35.71 -5.82 -14.27
CA ALA A 28 -37.11 -5.46 -14.08
C ALA A 28 -37.68 -4.68 -15.29
N GLN A 29 -36.91 -3.74 -15.85
CA GLN A 29 -37.33 -2.94 -17.01
C GLN A 29 -37.32 -3.71 -18.32
N ALA A 30 -36.37 -4.63 -18.50
CA ALA A 30 -36.20 -5.39 -19.73
C ALA A 30 -37.33 -6.41 -20.00
N ALA A 31 -38.29 -6.58 -19.08
CA ALA A 31 -39.45 -7.47 -19.20
C ALA A 31 -39.08 -8.87 -19.74
N LEU A 32 -37.95 -9.41 -19.25
CA LEU A 32 -37.38 -10.67 -19.72
C LEU A 32 -38.38 -11.81 -19.46
N THR A 33 -38.95 -12.35 -20.53
CA THR A 33 -40.14 -13.20 -20.54
C THR A 33 -39.87 -14.65 -20.15
N ASP A 34 -38.61 -15.10 -20.09
CA ASP A 34 -38.24 -16.46 -19.70
C ASP A 34 -37.26 -16.49 -18.52
N ARG A 35 -37.76 -16.08 -17.35
CA ARG A 35 -37.05 -16.20 -16.04
C ARG A 35 -37.05 -17.64 -15.50
N THR A 36 -37.70 -18.57 -16.21
CA THR A 36 -37.89 -19.97 -15.81
C THR A 36 -36.84 -20.91 -16.41
N SER A 37 -36.05 -20.46 -17.37
CA SER A 37 -34.98 -21.26 -17.96
C SER A 37 -33.93 -21.63 -16.89
N THR A 38 -33.75 -22.93 -16.69
CA THR A 38 -32.76 -23.53 -15.78
C THR A 38 -31.40 -23.76 -16.46
N ASP A 39 -31.21 -23.27 -17.69
CA ASP A 39 -30.00 -23.52 -18.47
C ASP A 39 -28.89 -22.54 -18.09
N HIS A 40 -28.31 -22.75 -16.91
CA HIS A 40 -27.22 -21.96 -16.34
C HIS A 40 -25.84 -22.35 -16.90
N ARG A 41 -25.76 -23.15 -17.97
CA ARG A 41 -24.55 -23.92 -18.26
C ARG A 41 -23.52 -23.20 -19.13
N HIS A 42 -22.55 -22.62 -18.43
CA HIS A 42 -21.11 -22.94 -18.47
C HIS A 42 -20.29 -22.88 -19.78
N HIS A 43 -20.87 -22.59 -20.95
CA HIS A 43 -20.13 -22.60 -22.21
C HIS A 43 -19.83 -21.20 -22.78
N GLU A 44 -20.54 -20.18 -22.32
CA GLU A 44 -20.31 -18.79 -22.72
C GLU A 44 -19.47 -18.07 -21.66
N GLN A 45 -18.38 -17.43 -22.09
CA GLN A 45 -17.57 -16.56 -21.23
C GLN A 45 -18.34 -15.28 -20.94
N LEU A 46 -19.15 -15.30 -19.88
CA LEU A 46 -19.90 -14.15 -19.40
C LEU A 46 -19.09 -13.38 -18.34
N PRO A 47 -19.24 -12.05 -18.26
CA PRO A 47 -18.63 -11.27 -17.20
C PRO A 47 -19.19 -11.67 -15.83
N THR A 48 -18.30 -11.75 -14.85
CA THR A 48 -18.64 -12.09 -13.46
C THR A 48 -19.28 -10.90 -12.73
N ALA A 49 -20.02 -11.17 -11.65
CA ALA A 49 -20.59 -10.13 -10.79
C ALA A 49 -19.52 -9.14 -10.28
N THR A 50 -18.30 -9.62 -10.01
CA THR A 50 -17.17 -8.79 -9.60
C THR A 50 -16.69 -7.84 -10.71
N GLN A 51 -16.59 -8.32 -11.95
CA GLN A 51 -16.22 -7.48 -13.09
C GLN A 51 -17.28 -6.41 -13.35
N LEU A 52 -18.55 -6.77 -13.29
CA LEU A 52 -19.68 -5.84 -13.46
C LEU A 52 -19.75 -4.82 -12.32
N ARG A 53 -19.49 -5.25 -11.08
CA ARG A 53 -19.36 -4.32 -9.95
C ARG A 53 -18.21 -3.34 -10.14
N LEU A 54 -17.05 -3.82 -10.58
CA LEU A 54 -15.92 -2.94 -10.86
C LEU A 54 -16.25 -1.93 -11.96
N LEU A 55 -16.95 -2.36 -13.02
CA LEU A 55 -17.42 -1.46 -14.08
C LEU A 55 -18.36 -0.39 -13.55
N GLN A 56 -19.35 -0.74 -12.73
CA GLN A 56 -20.24 0.24 -12.11
C GLN A 56 -19.49 1.32 -11.29
N LEU A 57 -18.35 0.96 -10.68
CA LEU A 57 -17.53 1.88 -9.90
C LEU A 57 -16.65 2.78 -10.76
N LEU A 58 -16.17 2.29 -11.92
CA LEU A 58 -15.23 3.01 -12.78
C LEU A 58 -15.89 3.78 -13.93
N LEU A 59 -17.00 3.30 -14.47
CA LEU A 59 -17.70 3.90 -15.62
C LEU A 59 -18.07 5.38 -15.39
N PRO A 60 -18.53 5.81 -14.20
CA PRO A 60 -18.81 7.23 -13.94
C PRO A 60 -17.56 8.13 -14.00
N MET A 61 -16.36 7.56 -14.02
CA MET A 61 -15.07 8.28 -13.92
C MET A 61 -14.27 8.28 -15.22
N THR A 62 -14.79 7.67 -16.29
CA THR A 62 -14.12 7.52 -17.60
C THR A 62 -14.87 8.24 -18.71
N ASP A 63 -14.14 8.60 -19.76
CA ASP A 63 -14.62 9.19 -21.02
C ASP A 63 -14.78 8.15 -22.14
N ARG A 64 -14.25 6.93 -21.94
CA ARG A 64 -14.25 5.83 -22.91
C ARG A 64 -14.82 4.55 -22.29
N PRO A 65 -16.14 4.49 -22.07
CA PRO A 65 -16.80 3.35 -21.42
C PRO A 65 -16.67 2.06 -22.24
N ASP A 66 -16.56 2.17 -23.56
CA ASP A 66 -16.33 1.07 -24.50
C ASP A 66 -15.03 0.32 -24.20
N LEU A 67 -13.90 1.03 -24.23
CA LEU A 67 -12.57 0.45 -24.03
C LEU A 67 -12.37 -0.05 -22.60
N LEU A 68 -12.93 0.66 -21.62
CA LEU A 68 -12.84 0.26 -20.21
C LEU A 68 -13.62 -1.04 -19.96
N THR A 69 -14.80 -1.17 -20.57
CA THR A 69 -15.60 -2.38 -20.52
C THR A 69 -14.80 -3.56 -21.05
N ASP A 70 -14.19 -3.43 -22.22
CA ASP A 70 -13.35 -4.48 -22.81
C ASP A 70 -12.14 -4.82 -21.94
N LEU A 71 -11.46 -3.83 -21.37
CA LEU A 71 -10.33 -4.08 -20.48
C LEU A 71 -10.74 -4.90 -19.25
N VAL A 72 -11.84 -4.52 -18.59
CA VAL A 72 -12.26 -5.17 -17.33
C VAL A 72 -12.77 -6.58 -17.58
N THR A 73 -13.57 -6.80 -18.63
CA THR A 73 -14.12 -8.12 -18.95
C THR A 73 -13.05 -9.09 -19.45
N ASN A 74 -12.04 -8.61 -20.19
CA ASN A 74 -10.92 -9.43 -20.65
C ASN A 74 -9.82 -9.63 -19.57
N THR A 75 -9.90 -8.93 -18.44
CA THR A 75 -8.95 -9.14 -17.34
C THR A 75 -9.48 -10.21 -16.38
N PRO A 76 -8.82 -11.38 -16.26
CA PRO A 76 -9.24 -12.40 -15.31
C PRO A 76 -8.91 -11.99 -13.87
N ALA A 77 -9.76 -12.39 -12.92
CA ALA A 77 -9.54 -12.12 -11.51
C ALA A 77 -8.31 -12.89 -10.98
N PRO A 78 -7.28 -12.23 -10.43
CA PRO A 78 -6.04 -12.90 -10.03
C PRO A 78 -6.20 -13.74 -8.75
N GLY A 79 -5.40 -14.80 -8.62
CA GLY A 79 -5.20 -15.53 -7.35
C GLY A 79 -6.32 -16.51 -6.94
N ARG A 80 -6.36 -16.85 -5.64
CA ARG A 80 -7.36 -17.74 -5.04
C ARG A 80 -8.42 -16.88 -4.33
N GLY A 81 -9.62 -16.84 -4.90
CA GLY A 81 -10.81 -16.18 -4.36
C GLY A 81 -12.05 -16.89 -4.88
N LEU A 82 -13.23 -16.29 -4.74
CA LEU A 82 -14.43 -16.83 -5.39
C LEU A 82 -14.21 -16.87 -6.92
N VAL A 83 -14.46 -18.02 -7.53
CA VAL A 83 -14.25 -18.25 -8.97
C VAL A 83 -15.59 -18.05 -9.67
N ASP A 84 -15.59 -17.28 -10.75
CA ASP A 84 -16.72 -17.08 -11.65
C ASP A 84 -18.03 -16.75 -10.93
N ILE A 85 -18.02 -15.73 -10.05
CA ILE A 85 -19.21 -15.31 -9.28
C ILE A 85 -20.35 -14.96 -10.25
N PRO A 86 -21.46 -15.73 -10.28
CA PRO A 86 -22.58 -15.45 -11.15
C PRO A 86 -23.45 -14.31 -10.59
N LEU A 87 -24.27 -13.71 -11.45
CA LEU A 87 -25.27 -12.72 -11.05
C LEU A 87 -26.48 -13.41 -10.44
N THR A 88 -27.15 -12.71 -9.51
CA THR A 88 -28.44 -13.15 -8.97
C THR A 88 -29.46 -13.36 -10.09
N TRP A 89 -30.14 -14.51 -10.06
CA TRP A 89 -31.14 -14.88 -11.05
C TRP A 89 -32.29 -15.65 -10.41
N ALA A 90 -33.46 -15.67 -11.04
CA ALA A 90 -34.68 -16.25 -10.45
C ALA A 90 -34.59 -17.76 -10.20
N SER A 91 -33.84 -18.48 -11.05
CA SER A 91 -33.42 -19.85 -10.84
C SER A 91 -31.96 -19.84 -10.38
N GLU A 92 -31.71 -20.02 -9.08
CA GLU A 92 -30.34 -20.17 -8.57
C GLU A 92 -29.96 -21.66 -8.54
N SER A 93 -28.80 -22.00 -9.10
CA SER A 93 -28.20 -23.32 -8.91
C SER A 93 -27.66 -23.44 -7.47
N PRO A 94 -27.96 -24.53 -6.74
CA PRO A 94 -27.39 -24.76 -5.42
C PRO A 94 -25.92 -25.21 -5.46
N ILE A 95 -25.36 -25.42 -6.65
CA ILE A 95 -24.00 -25.95 -6.86
C ILE A 95 -23.11 -24.84 -7.44
N GLY A 96 -21.96 -24.61 -6.81
CA GLY A 96 -20.92 -23.67 -7.26
C GLY A 96 -20.73 -22.47 -6.33
N THR A 97 -20.07 -21.44 -6.84
CA THR A 97 -19.96 -20.14 -6.15
C THR A 97 -21.34 -19.49 -6.04
N PRO A 98 -21.78 -19.04 -4.85
CA PRO A 98 -23.08 -18.38 -4.68
C PRO A 98 -23.22 -17.15 -5.58
N ALA A 99 -24.41 -16.96 -6.15
CA ALA A 99 -24.75 -15.79 -6.94
C ALA A 99 -24.75 -14.53 -6.07
N HIS A 100 -24.33 -13.40 -6.66
CA HIS A 100 -24.35 -12.10 -5.99
C HIS A 100 -24.92 -11.05 -6.95
N ALA A 101 -25.76 -10.17 -6.43
CA ALA A 101 -25.99 -8.91 -7.12
C ALA A 101 -24.65 -8.14 -7.11
N PRO A 102 -24.30 -7.39 -8.17
CA PRO A 102 -23.04 -6.67 -8.26
C PRO A 102 -22.76 -5.79 -7.03
N VAL A 103 -23.80 -5.13 -6.51
CA VAL A 103 -23.70 -4.23 -5.35
C VAL A 103 -23.33 -4.96 -4.05
N ASP A 104 -23.65 -6.25 -3.96
CA ASP A 104 -23.45 -7.09 -2.76
C ASP A 104 -22.14 -7.89 -2.82
N VAL A 105 -21.38 -7.78 -3.92
CA VAL A 105 -20.09 -8.47 -4.05
C VAL A 105 -19.13 -7.96 -2.94
N PRO A 106 -18.49 -8.86 -2.17
CA PRO A 106 -17.57 -8.48 -1.12
C PRO A 106 -16.43 -7.58 -1.64
N ALA A 107 -16.09 -6.54 -0.87
CA ALA A 107 -15.04 -5.58 -1.25
C ALA A 107 -13.67 -6.23 -1.51
N ASP A 108 -13.35 -7.34 -0.83
CA ASP A 108 -12.13 -8.11 -1.07
C ASP A 108 -12.07 -8.71 -2.49
N GLU A 109 -13.21 -9.17 -3.03
CA GLU A 109 -13.30 -9.73 -4.38
C GLU A 109 -13.20 -8.61 -5.44
N VAL A 110 -13.89 -7.48 -5.22
CA VAL A 110 -13.78 -6.31 -6.10
C VAL A 110 -12.35 -5.76 -6.11
N LEU A 111 -11.71 -5.67 -4.94
CA LEU A 111 -10.31 -5.26 -4.82
C LEU A 111 -9.37 -6.21 -5.57
N ARG A 112 -9.62 -7.52 -5.51
CA ARG A 112 -8.83 -8.53 -6.24
C ARG A 112 -8.91 -8.31 -7.74
N GLN A 113 -10.12 -8.11 -8.28
CA GLN A 113 -10.31 -7.77 -9.70
C GLN A 113 -9.64 -6.44 -10.07
N ALA A 114 -9.81 -5.40 -9.25
CA ALA A 114 -9.23 -4.08 -9.48
C ALA A 114 -7.69 -4.12 -9.51
N VAL A 115 -7.05 -4.89 -8.62
CA VAL A 115 -5.60 -5.11 -8.66
C VAL A 115 -5.16 -5.79 -9.96
N GLY A 116 -5.96 -6.73 -10.48
CA GLY A 116 -5.72 -7.36 -11.78
C GLY A 116 -5.71 -6.34 -12.91
N VAL A 117 -6.76 -5.52 -12.99
CA VAL A 117 -6.91 -4.47 -14.01
C VAL A 117 -5.77 -3.46 -13.95
N LEU A 118 -5.43 -2.99 -12.74
CA LEU A 118 -4.32 -2.05 -12.56
C LEU A 118 -2.98 -2.67 -12.98
N ALA A 119 -2.74 -3.94 -12.68
CA ALA A 119 -1.51 -4.62 -13.10
C ALA A 119 -1.41 -4.72 -14.63
N VAL A 120 -2.51 -5.00 -15.33
CA VAL A 120 -2.55 -5.01 -16.80
C VAL A 120 -2.25 -3.62 -17.36
N LEU A 121 -2.87 -2.57 -16.83
CA LEU A 121 -2.62 -1.18 -17.24
C LEU A 121 -1.15 -0.77 -17.06
N LEU A 122 -0.59 -1.04 -15.87
CA LEU A 122 0.80 -0.70 -15.57
C LEU A 122 1.80 -1.50 -16.43
N HIS A 123 1.45 -2.74 -16.80
CA HIS A 123 2.27 -3.55 -17.69
C HIS A 123 2.24 -3.05 -19.14
N GLY A 124 1.05 -2.64 -19.63
CA GLY A 124 0.86 -2.14 -20.99
C GLY A 124 1.41 -0.74 -21.24
N ALA A 125 1.50 0.09 -20.19
CA ALA A 125 2.08 1.43 -20.29
C ALA A 125 3.60 1.37 -20.57
N PRO A 126 4.18 2.38 -21.25
CA PRO A 126 5.63 2.49 -21.40
C PRO A 126 6.31 2.53 -20.02
N PRO A 127 7.51 1.94 -19.85
CA PRO A 127 8.23 2.02 -18.59
C PRO A 127 8.47 3.49 -18.24
N ALA A 128 8.21 3.83 -16.97
CA ALA A 128 8.53 5.16 -16.47
C ALA A 128 10.01 5.45 -16.75
N ALA A 129 10.30 6.66 -17.25
CA ALA A 129 11.68 7.12 -17.35
C ALA A 129 12.32 7.02 -15.96
N THR A 130 13.49 6.41 -15.89
CA THR A 130 14.26 6.42 -14.65
C THR A 130 14.61 7.87 -14.33
N ASP A 131 14.08 8.40 -13.23
CA ASP A 131 14.48 9.72 -12.76
C ASP A 131 16.00 9.75 -12.63
N VAL A 132 16.64 10.61 -13.43
CA VAL A 132 18.07 10.85 -13.30
C VAL A 132 18.28 11.52 -11.94
N PRO A 133 19.07 10.93 -11.03
CA PRO A 133 19.28 11.53 -9.72
C PRO A 133 19.80 12.95 -9.90
N THR A 134 19.11 13.93 -9.31
CA THR A 134 19.65 15.29 -9.25
C THR A 134 20.96 15.23 -8.46
N PRO A 135 22.07 15.79 -8.99
CA PRO A 135 23.34 15.73 -8.28
C PRO A 135 23.20 16.36 -6.90
N ALA A 136 23.68 15.64 -5.88
CA ALA A 136 23.68 16.15 -4.52
C ALA A 136 24.56 17.41 -4.43
N PRO A 137 24.15 18.43 -3.64
CA PRO A 137 24.94 19.63 -3.50
C PRO A 137 26.26 19.32 -2.79
N THR A 138 27.32 20.03 -3.15
CA THR A 138 28.64 19.85 -2.52
C THR A 138 28.57 20.15 -1.02
N PRO A 139 29.05 19.22 -0.16
CA PRO A 139 29.01 19.42 1.28
C PRO A 139 29.95 20.57 1.70
N LEU A 140 29.56 21.29 2.76
CA LEU A 140 30.39 22.36 3.32
C LEU A 140 31.31 21.82 4.44
N PRO A 141 32.63 22.06 4.39
CA PRO A 141 33.59 21.38 5.27
C PRO A 141 33.49 21.79 6.74
N TRP A 142 32.93 22.95 7.05
CA TRP A 142 32.69 23.43 8.41
C TRP A 142 31.38 22.93 9.02
N ARG A 143 30.55 22.20 8.27
CA ARG A 143 29.31 21.63 8.81
C ARG A 143 29.58 20.30 9.49
N LYS A 144 28.88 20.07 10.61
CA LYS A 144 28.87 18.76 11.26
C LYS A 144 28.42 17.69 10.27
N ARG A 145 29.19 16.62 10.21
CA ARG A 145 28.88 15.41 9.46
C ARG A 145 27.95 14.55 10.29
N PHE A 146 27.13 13.73 9.64
CA PHE A 146 26.11 12.95 10.32
C PHE A 146 25.93 11.58 9.69
N MET A 147 25.29 10.66 10.41
CA MET A 147 24.64 9.48 9.83
C MET A 147 23.33 9.22 10.56
N ALA A 148 22.29 8.86 9.81
CA ALA A 148 20.94 8.66 10.36
C ALA A 148 20.53 7.18 10.32
N TYR A 149 20.03 6.69 11.45
CA TYR A 149 19.57 5.31 11.69
C TYR A 149 18.17 5.30 12.32
N GLY A 150 17.58 4.11 12.48
CA GLY A 150 16.29 3.91 13.14
C GLY A 150 15.12 3.89 12.16
N ALA A 151 14.05 4.61 12.49
CA ALA A 151 12.82 4.75 11.72
C ALA A 151 13.11 4.98 10.20
N PRO A 152 12.86 3.99 9.31
CA PRO A 152 13.44 3.99 7.96
C PRO A 152 13.02 5.16 7.06
N VAL A 153 11.74 5.55 7.11
CA VAL A 153 11.22 6.66 6.31
C VAL A 153 11.69 7.97 6.92
N THR A 154 11.57 8.12 8.25
CA THR A 154 12.01 9.32 8.97
C THR A 154 13.51 9.58 8.78
N ALA A 155 14.35 8.56 8.90
CA ALA A 155 15.79 8.64 8.65
C ALA A 155 16.11 8.94 7.18
N GLY A 156 15.32 8.42 6.25
CA GLY A 156 15.37 8.79 4.83
C GLY A 156 15.15 10.28 4.61
N VAL A 157 14.14 10.86 5.24
CA VAL A 157 13.83 12.30 5.13
C VAL A 157 14.87 13.16 5.81
N VAL A 158 15.32 12.82 7.04
CA VAL A 158 16.41 13.54 7.72
C VAL A 158 17.67 13.56 6.85
N ARG A 159 18.03 12.43 6.22
CA ARG A 159 19.15 12.35 5.29
C ARG A 159 18.95 13.29 4.11
N GLN A 160 17.81 13.20 3.43
CA GLN A 160 17.51 14.03 2.26
C GLN A 160 17.56 15.53 2.60
N GLU A 161 16.95 15.93 3.71
CA GLU A 161 16.92 17.32 4.19
C GLU A 161 18.32 17.84 4.51
N LEU A 162 19.09 17.11 5.32
CA LEU A 162 20.43 17.56 5.74
C LEU A 162 21.41 17.60 4.55
N ILE A 163 21.32 16.65 3.62
CA ILE A 163 22.09 16.66 2.37
C ILE A 163 21.68 17.85 1.50
N ALA A 164 20.38 18.11 1.32
CA ALA A 164 19.89 19.30 0.59
C ALA A 164 20.40 20.61 1.23
N GLN A 165 20.59 20.59 2.55
CA GLN A 165 21.20 21.68 3.30
C GLN A 165 22.75 21.64 3.32
N ARG A 166 23.43 20.79 2.54
CA ARG A 166 24.90 20.69 2.41
C ARG A 166 25.64 20.11 3.61
N HIS A 167 24.99 19.29 4.44
CA HIS A 167 25.70 18.40 5.37
C HIS A 167 26.22 17.17 4.63
N ALA A 168 27.31 16.58 5.12
CA ALA A 168 27.83 15.33 4.57
C ALA A 168 27.33 14.14 5.40
N GLU A 169 26.75 13.16 4.72
CA GLU A 169 26.52 11.82 5.30
C GLU A 169 27.76 10.95 5.05
N THR A 170 28.49 10.60 6.11
CA THR A 170 29.74 9.83 6.01
C THR A 170 30.08 9.23 7.36
N ASP A 171 30.90 8.18 7.40
CA ASP A 171 31.38 7.61 8.67
C ASP A 171 32.41 8.49 9.40
N PHE A 172 33.10 9.38 8.68
CA PHE A 172 34.24 10.11 9.23
C PHE A 172 33.80 11.25 10.18
N ARG A 173 34.11 11.11 11.48
CA ARG A 173 33.85 12.15 12.52
C ARG A 173 32.42 12.69 12.45
N SER A 174 31.46 11.77 12.44
CA SER A 174 30.04 12.08 12.28
C SER A 174 29.26 11.83 13.55
N VAL A 175 28.28 12.70 13.79
CA VAL A 175 27.27 12.47 14.81
C VAL A 175 26.31 11.39 14.31
N ARG A 176 26.14 10.32 15.09
CA ARG A 176 25.23 9.21 14.77
C ARG A 176 23.86 9.52 15.37
N LEU A 177 22.92 9.89 14.51
CA LEU A 177 21.53 10.18 14.87
C LEU A 177 20.72 8.89 14.81
N ILE A 178 20.20 8.45 15.94
CA ILE A 178 19.32 7.27 16.03
C ILE A 178 17.89 7.77 16.23
N LEU A 179 17.06 7.64 15.19
CA LEU A 179 15.72 8.23 15.16
C LEU A 179 14.67 7.22 15.61
N GLY A 180 13.89 7.60 16.61
CA GLY A 180 12.78 6.83 17.15
C GLY A 180 11.47 7.60 17.10
N CYS A 181 10.40 6.85 16.90
CA CYS A 181 9.01 7.26 17.12
C CYS A 181 8.25 6.03 17.65
N PRO A 182 6.92 6.08 17.90
CA PRO A 182 6.19 4.91 18.39
C PRO A 182 6.50 3.65 17.56
N LEU A 183 6.77 2.53 18.25
CA LEU A 183 7.31 1.32 17.62
C LEU A 183 6.42 0.79 16.47
N ASP A 184 5.10 0.93 16.60
CA ASP A 184 4.15 0.56 15.55
C ASP A 184 4.27 1.43 14.31
N MET A 185 4.50 2.73 14.46
CA MET A 185 4.84 3.63 13.35
C MET A 185 6.16 3.23 12.69
N MET A 186 7.22 2.98 13.46
CA MET A 186 8.51 2.53 12.92
C MET A 186 8.39 1.20 12.15
N MET A 187 7.59 0.26 12.66
CA MET A 187 7.26 -0.99 11.96
C MET A 187 6.47 -0.72 10.69
N GLY A 188 5.55 0.24 10.70
CA GLY A 188 4.82 0.71 9.53
C GLY A 188 5.74 1.28 8.45
N GLU A 189 6.71 2.11 8.84
CA GLU A 189 7.74 2.66 7.95
C GLU A 189 8.60 1.55 7.34
N LEU A 190 9.05 0.59 8.16
CA LEU A 190 9.81 -0.57 7.68
C LEU A 190 8.99 -1.42 6.70
N TRP A 191 7.71 -1.64 7.00
CA TRP A 191 6.82 -2.37 6.13
C TRP A 191 6.66 -1.66 4.79
N GLN A 192 6.35 -0.37 4.81
CA GLN A 192 6.22 0.48 3.62
C GLN A 192 7.49 0.43 2.76
N GLU A 193 8.67 0.63 3.37
CA GLU A 193 9.93 0.62 2.64
C GLU A 193 10.23 -0.74 1.99
N ARG A 194 9.91 -1.85 2.67
CA ARG A 194 10.04 -3.19 2.08
C ARG A 194 9.11 -3.38 0.89
N ILE A 195 7.88 -2.91 0.98
CA ILE A 195 6.91 -3.04 -0.13
C ILE A 195 7.30 -2.13 -1.31
N ASN A 196 7.78 -0.92 -1.05
CA ASN A 196 8.25 0.01 -2.07
C ASN A 196 9.44 -0.53 -2.89
N ARG A 197 10.17 -1.51 -2.33
CA ARG A 197 11.27 -2.25 -2.98
C ARG A 197 10.84 -3.60 -3.57
N GLY A 198 9.54 -3.84 -3.75
CA GLY A 198 9.02 -5.07 -4.35
C GLY A 198 8.65 -6.18 -3.35
N GLY A 199 8.72 -5.92 -2.05
CA GLY A 199 8.30 -6.88 -1.03
C GLY A 199 6.81 -7.25 -1.11
N ILE A 200 6.46 -8.42 -0.59
CA ILE A 200 5.08 -8.98 -0.64
C ILE A 200 4.52 -9.36 0.74
N VAL A 201 5.25 -9.09 1.82
CA VAL A 201 4.90 -9.48 3.19
C VAL A 201 3.66 -8.73 3.69
N LYS A 202 2.71 -9.43 4.32
CA LYS A 202 1.54 -8.80 4.96
C LYS A 202 1.94 -8.16 6.29
N TRP A 203 1.26 -7.08 6.69
CA TRP A 203 1.45 -6.41 7.99
C TRP A 203 1.51 -7.39 9.17
N ARG A 204 0.45 -8.17 9.37
CA ARG A 204 0.38 -9.19 10.44
C ARG A 204 1.53 -10.21 10.36
N SER A 205 1.90 -10.63 9.15
CA SER A 205 2.98 -11.61 8.95
C SER A 205 4.35 -11.04 9.31
N LEU A 206 4.59 -9.75 9.07
CA LEU A 206 5.83 -9.07 9.48
C LEU A 206 5.99 -9.12 11.00
N TRP A 207 4.95 -8.74 11.75
CA TRP A 207 4.95 -8.81 13.21
C TRP A 207 5.15 -10.22 13.74
N HIS A 208 4.42 -11.20 13.21
CA HIS A 208 4.58 -12.61 13.59
C HIS A 208 5.97 -13.17 13.31
N GLN A 209 6.65 -12.70 12.26
CA GLN A 209 8.05 -13.07 12.00
C GLN A 209 8.99 -12.53 13.07
N CYS A 210 8.78 -11.31 13.55
CA CYS A 210 9.58 -10.71 14.62
C CYS A 210 9.29 -11.38 15.97
N TYR A 211 8.01 -11.57 16.31
CA TYR A 211 7.59 -12.27 17.52
C TYR A 211 8.23 -13.66 17.64
N ARG A 212 8.18 -14.47 16.57
CA ARG A 212 8.79 -15.81 16.57
C ARG A 212 10.31 -15.80 16.71
N ARG A 213 10.99 -14.73 16.30
CA ARG A 213 12.44 -14.56 16.51
C ARG A 213 12.77 -14.03 17.91
N GLY A 214 11.78 -13.48 18.61
CA GLY A 214 11.93 -12.93 19.96
C GLY A 214 12.59 -11.56 20.03
N HIS A 215 12.86 -10.92 18.89
CA HIS A 215 13.54 -9.62 18.83
C HIS A 215 13.02 -8.75 17.67
N LEU A 216 13.23 -7.43 17.79
CA LEU A 216 12.92 -6.47 16.74
C LEU A 216 13.83 -6.65 15.53
N PRO A 217 13.42 -6.19 14.33
CA PRO A 217 14.34 -6.00 13.22
C PRO A 217 15.50 -5.10 13.65
N ARG A 218 16.74 -5.44 13.29
CA ARG A 218 17.95 -4.68 13.69
C ARG A 218 17.84 -3.17 13.44
N ALA A 219 17.20 -2.78 12.34
CA ALA A 219 16.99 -1.38 11.97
C ALA A 219 16.08 -0.61 12.94
N LEU A 220 15.27 -1.30 13.74
CA LEU A 220 14.32 -0.74 14.69
C LEU A 220 14.70 -1.00 16.15
N ASP A 221 15.81 -1.71 16.39
CA ASP A 221 16.36 -1.96 17.72
C ASP A 221 17.33 -0.83 18.07
N LEU A 222 16.78 0.31 18.50
CA LEU A 222 17.50 1.55 18.74
C LEU A 222 18.57 1.37 19.82
N ALA A 223 18.26 0.60 20.86
CA ALA A 223 19.18 0.29 21.96
C ALA A 223 20.40 -0.49 21.43
N ALA A 224 20.19 -1.55 20.64
CA ALA A 224 21.31 -2.28 20.04
C ALA A 224 22.07 -1.41 19.03
N ILE A 225 21.42 -0.50 18.28
CA ILE A 225 22.13 0.42 17.35
C ILE A 225 23.06 1.33 18.16
N ALA A 226 22.55 1.90 19.24
CA ALA A 226 23.30 2.79 20.11
C ALA A 226 24.49 2.07 20.76
N ALA A 227 24.26 0.87 21.29
CA ALA A 227 25.30 0.05 21.92
C ALA A 227 26.44 -0.28 20.95
N ASP A 228 26.12 -0.78 19.75
CA ASP A 228 27.13 -1.15 18.76
C ASP A 228 27.97 0.06 18.31
N LEU A 229 27.33 1.20 18.07
CA LEU A 229 28.02 2.43 17.65
C LEU A 229 28.85 3.03 18.78
N HIS A 230 28.34 3.01 20.01
CA HIS A 230 29.07 3.48 21.18
C HIS A 230 30.30 2.62 21.47
N ALA A 231 30.18 1.30 21.36
CA ALA A 231 31.32 0.38 21.49
C ALA A 231 32.42 0.63 20.43
N GLN A 232 32.06 1.18 19.27
CA GLN A 232 32.98 1.62 18.23
C GLN A 232 33.53 3.04 18.45
N GLY A 233 33.30 3.63 19.62
CA GLY A 233 33.76 4.97 19.98
C GLY A 233 33.06 6.10 19.20
N GLN A 234 31.88 5.86 18.62
CA GLN A 234 31.15 6.87 17.87
C GLN A 234 30.36 7.80 18.81
N GLU A 235 30.20 9.06 18.40
CA GLU A 235 29.31 10.01 19.07
C GLU A 235 27.85 9.67 18.71
N VAL A 236 27.08 9.18 19.68
CA VAL A 236 25.70 8.73 19.50
C VAL A 236 24.73 9.73 20.14
N VAL A 237 23.66 10.07 19.42
CA VAL A 237 22.52 10.83 19.96
C VAL A 237 21.23 10.13 19.54
N VAL A 238 20.39 9.80 20.52
CA VAL A 238 19.06 9.24 20.30
C VAL A 238 18.06 10.39 20.20
N VAL A 239 17.29 10.42 19.13
CA VAL A 239 16.26 11.45 18.89
C VAL A 239 14.93 10.73 18.84
N VAL A 240 14.04 11.04 19.78
CA VAL A 240 12.70 10.44 19.87
C VAL A 240 11.65 11.53 19.70
N GLY A 241 10.65 11.25 18.87
CA GLY A 241 9.45 12.08 18.75
C GLY A 241 8.18 11.27 18.92
N ARG A 242 7.08 11.96 19.24
CA ARG A 242 5.72 11.39 19.34
C ARG A 242 5.19 10.80 18.04
N ASP A 243 5.80 11.20 16.93
CA ASP A 243 5.53 10.73 15.58
C ASP A 243 6.78 10.95 14.70
N SER A 244 6.69 10.49 13.45
CA SER A 244 7.76 10.63 12.46
C SER A 244 8.12 12.10 12.17
N GLU A 245 7.14 13.01 12.19
CA GLU A 245 7.36 14.43 11.88
C GLU A 245 8.13 15.13 13.01
N SER A 246 7.71 14.95 14.26
CA SER A 246 8.37 15.52 15.43
C SER A 246 9.80 15.00 15.59
N ALA A 247 10.03 13.70 15.36
CA ALA A 247 11.38 13.11 15.36
C ALA A 247 12.27 13.73 14.27
N HIS A 248 11.74 13.91 13.05
CA HIS A 248 12.43 14.60 11.96
C HIS A 248 12.78 16.05 12.32
N VAL A 249 11.82 16.81 12.83
CA VAL A 249 12.03 18.21 13.24
C VAL A 249 13.10 18.32 14.31
N ALA A 250 13.08 17.45 15.32
CA ALA A 250 14.05 17.41 16.41
C ALA A 250 15.47 17.14 15.88
N ALA A 251 15.63 16.13 15.01
CA ALA A 251 16.92 15.76 14.44
C ALA A 251 17.52 16.88 13.55
N VAL A 252 16.71 17.52 12.72
CA VAL A 252 17.18 18.63 11.87
C VAL A 252 17.59 19.85 12.72
N ARG A 253 16.79 20.18 13.76
CA ARG A 253 17.10 21.28 14.68
C ARG A 253 18.33 21.03 15.53
N LEU A 254 18.59 19.80 15.93
CA LEU A 254 19.81 19.40 16.65
C LEU A 254 21.10 19.79 15.90
N LEU A 255 21.08 19.78 14.56
CA LEU A 255 22.19 20.22 13.72
C LEU A 255 22.12 21.71 13.33
N GLY A 256 21.28 22.49 14.01
CA GLY A 256 21.12 23.93 13.83
C GLY A 256 20.47 24.30 12.49
N ARG A 257 19.60 23.42 11.96
CA ARG A 257 18.90 23.61 10.69
C ARG A 257 17.40 23.76 10.87
N GLN A 258 16.75 24.34 9.85
CA GLN A 258 15.30 24.45 9.79
C GLN A 258 14.74 23.34 8.90
N PRO A 259 13.75 22.55 9.35
CA PRO A 259 13.11 21.50 8.53
C PRO A 259 12.29 22.13 7.40
N ARG A 260 12.33 21.54 6.20
CA ARG A 260 11.64 22.08 5.00
C ARG A 260 10.88 21.02 4.22
N ILE A 261 11.33 19.77 4.29
CA ILE A 261 10.76 18.61 3.64
C ILE A 261 9.83 17.96 4.66
N PRO A 262 8.51 17.86 4.38
CA PRO A 262 7.61 17.15 5.25
C PRO A 262 7.91 15.64 5.20
N VAL A 263 7.76 14.98 6.34
CA VAL A 263 7.84 13.51 6.36
C VAL A 263 6.58 12.97 5.68
N PRO A 264 6.70 12.09 4.66
CA PRO A 264 5.54 11.52 4.03
C PRO A 264 4.80 10.67 5.06
N PRO A 265 3.47 10.83 5.19
CA PRO A 265 2.69 10.02 6.13
C PRO A 265 2.76 8.54 5.75
N LEU A 266 2.52 7.69 6.74
CA LEU A 266 2.23 6.29 6.46
C LEU A 266 0.93 6.18 5.68
N ASN A 267 0.96 5.39 4.61
CA ASN A 267 -0.22 5.06 3.83
C ASN A 267 -0.41 3.53 3.79
N PRO A 268 -1.09 2.94 4.79
CA PRO A 268 -1.30 1.50 4.88
C PRO A 268 -2.10 0.93 3.72
N ALA A 269 -3.12 1.65 3.23
CA ALA A 269 -3.97 1.24 2.13
C ALA A 269 -3.18 1.14 0.80
N ALA A 270 -2.46 2.20 0.42
CA ALA A 270 -1.59 2.19 -0.76
C ALA A 270 -0.46 1.17 -0.62
N THR A 271 0.07 0.97 0.58
CA THR A 271 1.09 -0.06 0.83
C THR A 271 0.52 -1.47 0.67
N ASP A 272 -0.71 -1.74 1.11
CA ASP A 272 -1.37 -3.04 0.84
C ASP A 272 -1.68 -3.23 -0.65
N ALA A 273 -2.12 -2.17 -1.34
CA ALA A 273 -2.31 -2.18 -2.79
C ALA A 273 -1.01 -2.53 -3.53
N ARG A 274 0.08 -1.81 -3.23
CA ARG A 274 1.43 -2.08 -3.77
C ARG A 274 1.85 -3.52 -3.49
N ARG A 275 1.68 -4.02 -2.26
CA ARG A 275 2.00 -5.41 -1.89
C ARG A 275 1.24 -6.43 -2.75
N ARG A 276 -0.04 -6.19 -3.02
CA ARG A 276 -0.88 -7.07 -3.87
C ARG A 276 -0.41 -7.03 -5.32
N ILE A 277 -0.12 -5.85 -5.86
CA ILE A 277 0.41 -5.67 -7.23
C ILE A 277 1.79 -6.29 -7.36
N ASN A 278 2.72 -6.06 -6.43
CA ASN A 278 4.06 -6.66 -6.41
C ASN A 278 3.96 -8.19 -6.51
N ARG A 279 3.08 -8.79 -5.70
CA ARG A 279 2.84 -10.23 -5.75
C ARG A 279 2.33 -10.67 -7.11
N LEU A 280 1.32 -9.98 -7.64
CA LEU A 280 0.73 -10.33 -8.93
C LEU A 280 1.73 -10.19 -10.07
N VAL A 281 2.38 -9.04 -10.18
CA VAL A 281 3.38 -8.75 -11.21
C VAL A 281 4.54 -9.74 -11.14
N SER A 282 5.06 -10.03 -9.94
CA SER A 282 6.12 -11.02 -9.77
C SER A 282 5.68 -12.44 -10.17
N GLN A 283 4.42 -12.81 -9.96
CA GLN A 283 3.91 -14.15 -10.28
C GLN A 283 3.55 -14.31 -11.75
N THR A 284 3.02 -13.27 -12.38
CA THR A 284 2.53 -13.30 -13.77
C THR A 284 3.61 -12.91 -14.78
N TYR A 285 4.42 -11.89 -14.48
CA TYR A 285 5.41 -11.33 -15.41
C TYR A 285 6.86 -11.53 -14.95
N GLY A 286 7.07 -12.09 -13.76
CA GLY A 286 8.40 -12.39 -13.21
C GLY A 286 9.03 -11.23 -12.42
N ALA A 287 10.11 -11.56 -11.69
CA ALA A 287 10.79 -10.62 -10.79
C ALA A 287 11.48 -9.46 -11.53
N ALA A 288 12.02 -9.70 -12.73
CA ALA A 288 12.65 -8.65 -13.54
C ALA A 288 11.63 -7.58 -13.97
N ALA A 289 10.42 -7.99 -14.34
CA ALA A 289 9.33 -7.07 -14.68
C ALA A 289 8.92 -6.23 -13.47
N LEU A 290 8.84 -6.83 -12.27
CA LEU A 290 8.57 -6.09 -11.04
C LEU A 290 9.62 -4.99 -10.81
N THR A 291 10.91 -5.34 -10.90
CA THR A 291 12.00 -4.37 -10.73
C THR A 291 11.90 -3.22 -11.73
N GLN A 292 11.63 -3.52 -13.00
CA GLN A 292 11.49 -2.51 -14.05
C GLN A 292 10.27 -1.59 -13.83
N ARG A 293 9.21 -2.08 -13.20
CA ARG A 293 7.94 -1.38 -13.01
C ARG A 293 7.78 -0.75 -11.62
N GLN A 294 8.72 -0.96 -10.70
CA GLN A 294 8.57 -0.55 -9.30
C GLN A 294 8.34 0.96 -9.15
N ALA A 295 9.08 1.80 -9.89
CA ALA A 295 8.90 3.24 -9.86
C ALA A 295 7.50 3.67 -10.31
N GLN A 296 6.99 3.04 -11.38
CA GLN A 296 5.66 3.29 -11.92
C GLN A 296 4.55 2.85 -10.95
N ILE A 297 4.69 1.67 -10.34
CA ILE A 297 3.78 1.18 -9.29
C ILE A 297 3.75 2.17 -8.11
N ASN A 298 4.92 2.64 -7.67
CA ASN A 298 5.03 3.59 -6.57
C ASN A 298 4.40 4.95 -6.91
N ALA A 299 4.55 5.42 -8.16
CA ALA A 299 3.98 6.68 -8.64
C ALA A 299 2.46 6.63 -8.83
N ALA A 300 1.92 5.50 -9.29
CA ALA A 300 0.48 5.30 -9.45
C ALA A 300 -0.26 5.29 -8.10
N LEU A 301 0.38 4.75 -7.06
CA LEU A 301 -0.19 4.61 -5.71
C LEU A 301 0.32 5.67 -4.73
N ARG A 302 0.62 6.88 -5.23
CA ARG A 302 1.01 8.03 -4.40
C ARG A 302 -0.23 8.82 -4.02
N LEU A 303 -0.98 8.35 -3.02
CA LEU A 303 -2.11 9.07 -2.45
C LEU A 303 -1.77 9.64 -1.07
N PRO A 304 -2.26 10.85 -0.72
CA PRO A 304 -2.16 11.38 0.62
C PRO A 304 -3.20 10.68 1.50
N ASP A 305 -2.83 9.53 2.06
CA ASP A 305 -3.56 8.95 3.20
C ASP A 305 -2.68 9.13 4.44
N HIS A 306 -3.32 9.51 5.53
CA HIS A 306 -2.67 9.83 6.80
C HIS A 306 -3.26 8.90 7.86
N GLN A 307 -2.86 7.63 7.81
CA GLN A 307 -3.40 6.63 8.73
C GLN A 307 -2.29 5.96 9.54
N ARG A 308 -2.43 6.03 10.87
CA ARG A 308 -1.64 5.22 11.80
C ARG A 308 -2.05 3.76 11.68
N LEU A 309 -1.11 2.85 11.92
CA LEU A 309 -1.37 1.41 11.89
C LEU A 309 -0.76 0.78 13.13
N GLY A 310 -1.63 0.34 14.03
CA GLY A 310 -1.23 -0.26 15.30
C GLY A 310 -0.73 -1.69 15.14
N ALA A 311 -0.02 -2.16 16.16
CA ALA A 311 0.37 -3.56 16.29
C ALA A 311 -0.87 -4.48 16.26
N PRO A 312 -0.80 -5.66 15.60
CA PRO A 312 -1.88 -6.65 15.63
C PRO A 312 -2.30 -6.97 17.08
N ASN A 313 -3.61 -7.15 17.31
CA ASN A 313 -4.18 -7.29 18.67
C ASN A 313 -3.46 -8.36 19.52
N ASP A 314 -3.17 -9.51 18.92
CA ASP A 314 -2.48 -10.64 19.55
C ASP A 314 -0.99 -10.41 19.84
N LEU A 315 -0.43 -9.30 19.37
CA LEU A 315 0.97 -8.92 19.52
C LEU A 315 1.13 -7.52 20.13
N ALA A 316 0.05 -6.92 20.61
CA ALA A 316 0.06 -5.58 21.20
C ALA A 316 0.91 -5.55 22.48
N ASP A 317 0.72 -6.52 23.37
CA ASP A 317 1.49 -6.63 24.62
C ASP A 317 2.98 -6.85 24.32
N TRP A 318 3.29 -7.74 23.38
CA TRP A 318 4.66 -7.96 22.95
C TRP A 318 5.30 -6.69 22.37
N ALA A 319 4.57 -5.91 21.57
CA ALA A 319 5.07 -4.64 21.05
C ALA A 319 5.38 -3.65 22.18
N ASN A 320 4.50 -3.56 23.18
CA ASN A 320 4.73 -2.74 24.38
C ASN A 320 5.96 -3.21 25.15
N ASP A 321 6.09 -4.51 25.41
CA ASP A 321 7.26 -5.07 26.10
C ASP A 321 8.56 -4.75 25.36
N GLN A 322 8.58 -4.86 24.02
CA GLN A 322 9.76 -4.49 23.22
C GLN A 322 10.09 -3.00 23.30
N ALA A 323 9.08 -2.13 23.32
CA ALA A 323 9.30 -0.69 23.48
C ALA A 323 9.85 -0.35 24.87
N HIS A 324 9.28 -0.91 25.94
CA HIS A 324 9.75 -0.70 27.31
C HIS A 324 11.20 -1.17 27.49
N ARG A 325 11.57 -2.34 26.96
CA ARG A 325 12.95 -2.83 27.00
C ARG A 325 13.94 -1.89 26.33
N GLN A 326 13.55 -1.25 25.22
CA GLN A 326 14.40 -0.26 24.56
C GLN A 326 14.54 1.01 25.40
N VAL A 327 13.44 1.48 26.01
CA VAL A 327 13.45 2.64 26.91
C VAL A 327 14.39 2.40 28.08
N GLU A 328 14.25 1.26 28.77
CA GLU A 328 15.12 0.85 29.88
C GLU A 328 16.58 0.77 29.44
N ALA A 329 16.87 0.04 28.35
CA ALA A 329 18.24 -0.14 27.89
C ALA A 329 18.93 1.17 27.48
N ILE A 330 18.21 2.10 26.84
CA ILE A 330 18.75 3.41 26.44
C ILE A 330 18.94 4.31 27.67
N SER A 331 17.99 4.29 28.60
CA SER A 331 18.06 5.06 29.84
C SER A 331 19.23 4.61 30.72
N ASP A 332 19.36 3.30 30.95
CA ASP A 332 20.41 2.71 31.79
C ASP A 332 21.82 2.96 31.23
N ALA A 333 21.95 2.99 29.90
CA ALA A 333 23.22 3.28 29.23
C ALA A 333 23.60 4.77 29.25
N GLY A 334 22.68 5.67 29.62
CA GLY A 334 22.97 7.11 29.77
C GLY A 334 23.29 7.83 28.46
N TYR A 335 22.76 7.37 27.32
CA TYR A 335 22.98 8.03 26.04
C TYR A 335 22.35 9.43 26.01
N PRO A 336 22.91 10.40 25.26
CA PRO A 336 22.24 11.67 25.02
C PRO A 336 20.92 11.46 24.27
N VAL A 337 19.81 11.94 24.86
CA VAL A 337 18.46 11.85 24.28
C VAL A 337 17.91 13.24 23.98
N VAL A 338 17.33 13.40 22.79
CA VAL A 338 16.51 14.56 22.42
C VAL A 338 15.06 14.09 22.28
N GLY A 339 14.16 14.62 23.11
CA GLY A 339 12.77 14.19 23.19
C GLY A 339 12.50 13.35 24.45
N ASP A 340 11.39 12.63 24.45
CA ASP A 340 10.99 11.74 25.54
C ASP A 340 11.10 10.28 25.09
N LEU A 341 11.80 9.43 25.85
CA LEU A 341 11.90 8.01 25.53
C LEU A 341 10.56 7.30 25.64
N SER A 342 9.63 7.78 26.48
CA SER A 342 8.29 7.17 26.59
C SER A 342 7.51 7.23 25.28
N ASP A 343 7.84 8.17 24.38
CA ASP A 343 7.22 8.30 23.06
C ASP A 343 7.57 7.12 22.12
N LEU A 344 8.48 6.21 22.51
CA LEU A 344 8.71 4.95 21.79
C LEU A 344 7.59 3.92 22.00
N ILE A 345 6.83 4.06 23.09
CA ILE A 345 5.76 3.14 23.46
C ILE A 345 4.59 3.33 22.47
N PRO A 346 4.09 2.25 21.83
CA PRO A 346 2.93 2.33 20.95
C PRO A 346 1.72 2.99 21.62
N ASP A 347 0.96 3.76 20.84
CA ASP A 347 -0.29 4.33 21.32
C ASP A 347 -1.32 3.21 21.57
N HIS A 348 -2.04 3.31 22.68
CA HIS A 348 -3.08 2.36 23.08
C HIS A 348 -4.46 2.73 22.55
N ASP A 349 -4.58 3.81 21.76
CA ASP A 349 -5.84 4.21 21.14
C ASP A 349 -6.53 3.04 20.41
N GLU A 350 -7.67 2.60 20.96
CA GLU A 350 -8.48 1.52 20.41
C GLU A 350 -9.05 1.85 19.02
N SER A 351 -9.15 3.14 18.69
CA SER A 351 -9.59 3.61 17.37
C SER A 351 -8.54 3.39 16.27
N THR A 352 -7.27 3.19 16.66
CA THR A 352 -6.19 2.94 15.71
C THR A 352 -6.40 1.59 15.02
N PRO A 353 -6.49 1.55 13.68
CA PRO A 353 -6.67 0.31 12.95
C PRO A 353 -5.44 -0.57 13.12
N ARG A 354 -5.68 -1.87 13.32
CA ARG A 354 -4.61 -2.89 13.47
C ARG A 354 -4.58 -3.87 12.30
N ARG A 355 -5.50 -3.70 11.35
CA ARG A 355 -5.66 -4.47 10.12
C ARG A 355 -6.01 -3.53 8.99
N ILE A 356 -5.58 -3.87 7.78
CA ILE A 356 -5.89 -3.12 6.58
C ILE A 356 -7.10 -3.78 5.93
N ALA A 357 -8.23 -3.08 5.96
CA ALA A 357 -9.49 -3.55 5.39
C ALA A 357 -9.52 -3.33 3.88
N ALA A 358 -10.06 -4.27 3.11
CA ALA A 358 -10.19 -4.12 1.66
C ALA A 358 -11.01 -2.90 1.25
N ALA A 359 -12.05 -2.55 2.03
CA ALA A 359 -12.85 -1.35 1.80
C ALA A 359 -12.04 -0.04 1.85
N ARG A 360 -10.88 -0.02 2.52
CA ARG A 360 -9.95 1.13 2.52
C ARG A 360 -8.96 1.09 1.36
N THR A 361 -8.52 -0.11 1.00
CA THR A 361 -7.59 -0.30 -0.12
C THR A 361 -8.26 -0.14 -1.49
N LEU A 362 -9.54 -0.49 -1.61
CA LEU A 362 -10.26 -0.48 -2.88
C LEU A 362 -10.31 0.93 -3.51
N PRO A 363 -10.74 2.01 -2.82
CA PRO A 363 -10.74 3.35 -3.40
C PRO A 363 -9.36 3.79 -3.92
N VAL A 364 -8.29 3.46 -3.18
CA VAL A 364 -6.91 3.75 -3.59
C VAL A 364 -6.53 3.09 -4.91
N VAL A 365 -6.99 1.85 -5.13
CA VAL A 365 -6.75 1.12 -6.39
C VAL A 365 -7.63 1.68 -7.51
N LEU A 366 -8.89 2.04 -7.25
CA LEU A 366 -9.78 2.64 -8.25
C LEU A 366 -9.21 3.98 -8.76
N ASP A 367 -8.75 4.85 -7.85
CA ASP A 367 -8.11 6.11 -8.21
C ASP A 367 -6.85 5.89 -9.05
N ALA A 368 -6.03 4.89 -8.68
CA ALA A 368 -4.84 4.53 -9.45
C ALA A 368 -5.18 4.00 -10.85
N ILE A 369 -6.23 3.18 -10.99
CA ILE A 369 -6.74 2.73 -12.30
C ILE A 369 -7.11 3.93 -13.16
N ILE A 370 -7.90 4.86 -12.63
CA ILE A 370 -8.37 6.02 -13.41
C ILE A 370 -7.23 6.97 -13.76
N LYS A 371 -6.28 7.17 -12.84
CA LYS A 371 -5.07 7.96 -13.13
C LYS A 371 -4.26 7.32 -14.26
N THR A 372 -3.93 6.03 -14.14
CA THR A 372 -3.17 5.31 -15.18
C THR A 372 -3.95 5.22 -16.49
N TRP A 373 -5.29 5.11 -16.44
CA TRP A 373 -6.17 5.13 -17.60
C TRP A 373 -6.04 6.45 -18.38
N LYS A 374 -6.13 7.60 -17.69
CA LYS A 374 -6.03 8.93 -18.31
C LYS A 374 -4.65 9.24 -18.86
N GLU A 375 -3.61 8.66 -18.27
CA GLU A 375 -2.21 8.79 -18.72
C GLU A 375 -1.86 7.82 -19.86
N SER A 376 -2.71 6.83 -20.13
CA SER A 376 -2.46 5.83 -21.18
C SER A 376 -2.77 6.40 -22.56
N PRO A 377 -1.89 6.20 -23.56
CA PRO A 377 -2.18 6.55 -24.94
C PRO A 377 -3.18 5.53 -25.50
N TRP A 378 -4.47 5.77 -25.29
CA TRP A 378 -5.49 5.05 -26.03
C TRP A 378 -5.34 5.40 -27.51
N PRO A 379 -5.44 4.42 -28.43
CA PRO A 379 -5.46 4.75 -29.85
C PRO A 379 -6.58 5.77 -30.08
N ASN A 380 -6.21 6.97 -30.52
CA ASN A 380 -7.15 7.87 -31.16
C ASN A 380 -7.72 7.10 -32.35
N ALA A 381 -9.04 6.98 -32.39
CA ALA A 381 -9.74 6.37 -33.51
C ALA A 381 -9.36 7.04 -34.83
#